data_AF-A0A2G8B739-F1
#
_entry.id   AF-A0A2G8B739-F1
#
_cell.length_a   1.000
_cell.length_b   1.000
_cell.length_c   1.000
_cell.angle_alpha   90.00
_cell.angle_beta   90.00
_cell.angle_gamma   90.00
#
_symmetry.space_group_name_H-M   'P 1'
#
loop_
_entity.id
_entity.type
_entity.pdbx_description
1 polymer ?
#
loop_
_entity_poly.entity_id
_entity_poly.type
_entity_poly.pdbx_seq_one_letter_code
_entity_poly.pdbx_strand_id
1 'polypeptide(L)'
;MSPPTIGGSDLGGAPDLPTLVVGPSLGTSVHPLWAATVERLTDMYHVIGWDLPGHGSSPPPLRAFTIDDLAAGVVTLVDHTVGARRFFYAGVSVADVRDRLAEIKTPIVAVAGAKDIATPPQSVRFIAANVARGRFVEVADAAHLVPAEQPGRTAEVLVTLRK
;
A
#
# COMPACT_ATOMS: atom_id res chain seq x y z
N MET A 1 -23.67 -2.24 0.27
CA MET A 1 -23.42 -0.80 0.55
C MET A 1 -22.66 -0.25 -0.65
N SER A 2 -22.57 1.06 -0.87
CA SER A 2 -21.76 1.63 -1.97
C SER A 2 -20.35 2.04 -1.49
N PRO A 3 -19.34 2.07 -2.37
CA PRO A 3 -17.99 2.52 -2.02
C PRO A 3 -17.96 3.91 -1.37
N PRO A 4 -17.05 4.18 -0.42
CA PRO A 4 -16.77 5.54 0.03
C PRO A 4 -16.02 6.33 -1.05
N THR A 5 -16.12 7.66 -1.02
CA THR A 5 -15.27 8.53 -1.85
C THR A 5 -13.86 8.52 -1.28
N ILE A 6 -12.88 8.20 -2.12
CA ILE A 6 -11.45 8.17 -1.77
C ILE A 6 -10.74 9.33 -2.48
N GLY A 7 -10.04 10.14 -1.70
CA GLY A 7 -9.14 11.19 -2.19
C GLY A 7 -7.81 10.59 -2.62
N GLY A 8 -7.30 11.07 -3.76
CA GLY A 8 -5.97 10.74 -4.26
C GLY A 8 -5.00 11.90 -4.12
N SER A 9 -3.73 11.59 -3.91
CA SER A 9 -2.63 12.55 -3.90
C SER A 9 -1.55 12.09 -4.88
N ASP A 10 -1.12 12.98 -5.77
CA ASP A 10 0.10 12.76 -6.55
C ASP A 10 1.31 13.01 -5.62
N LEU A 11 2.10 11.97 -5.38
CA LEU A 11 3.26 12.03 -4.48
C LEU A 11 4.56 12.23 -5.25
N GLY A 12 4.56 12.13 -6.58
CA GLY A 12 5.72 12.41 -7.43
C GLY A 12 6.01 11.35 -8.50
N GLY A 13 6.98 11.68 -9.35
CA GLY A 13 7.33 10.92 -10.55
C GLY A 13 6.55 11.40 -11.78
N ALA A 14 7.10 11.16 -12.97
CA ALA A 14 6.47 11.60 -14.22
C ALA A 14 5.26 10.72 -14.57
N PRO A 15 4.12 11.28 -15.05
CA PRO A 15 2.89 10.52 -15.32
C PRO A 15 2.99 9.40 -16.36
N ASP A 16 4.04 9.38 -17.18
CA ASP A 16 4.30 8.34 -18.18
C ASP A 16 5.08 7.13 -17.62
N LEU A 17 5.58 7.23 -16.38
CA LEU A 17 6.20 6.12 -15.66
C LEU A 17 5.13 5.10 -15.20
N PRO A 18 5.54 3.84 -14.93
CA PRO A 18 4.63 2.86 -14.33
C PRO A 18 3.97 3.39 -13.05
N THR A 19 2.67 3.21 -12.90
CA THR A 19 1.96 3.65 -11.69
C THR A 19 2.24 2.73 -10.51
N LEU A 20 2.64 3.31 -9.39
CA LEU A 20 2.62 2.69 -8.07
C LEU A 20 1.56 3.38 -7.20
N VAL A 21 0.55 2.62 -6.78
CA VAL A 21 -0.47 3.08 -5.85
C VAL A 21 -0.04 2.74 -4.43
N VAL A 22 0.00 3.73 -3.55
CA VAL A 22 0.36 3.54 -2.14
C VAL A 22 -0.82 3.83 -1.22
N GLY A 23 -1.05 2.94 -0.26
CA GLY A 23 -2.08 3.07 0.78
C GLY A 23 -1.51 3.45 2.15
N PRO A 24 -2.37 3.92 3.06
CA PRO A 24 -1.96 4.35 4.40
C PRO A 24 -1.86 3.14 5.35
N SER A 25 -1.51 3.42 6.61
CA SER A 25 -1.87 2.60 7.77
C SER A 25 -3.04 3.21 8.55
N LEU A 26 -3.68 2.44 9.42
CA LEU A 26 -4.76 2.94 10.28
C LEU A 26 -4.29 4.16 11.10
N GLY A 27 -5.08 5.23 11.08
CA GLY A 27 -4.75 6.48 11.80
C GLY A 27 -3.63 7.31 11.19
N THR A 28 -3.18 7.01 9.97
CA THR A 28 -2.13 7.75 9.26
C THR A 28 -2.66 8.38 7.97
N SER A 29 -1.83 9.19 7.32
CA SER A 29 -2.01 9.62 5.94
C SER A 29 -0.80 9.25 5.09
N VAL A 30 -0.99 9.14 3.78
CA VAL A 30 0.05 8.65 2.87
C VAL A 30 1.25 9.57 2.77
N HIS A 31 1.04 10.88 2.85
CA HIS A 31 2.12 11.84 2.67
C HIS A 31 3.24 11.69 3.73
N PRO A 32 2.96 11.76 5.05
CA PRO A 32 4.00 11.52 6.06
C PRO A 32 4.52 10.08 6.07
N LEU A 33 3.70 9.09 5.69
CA LEU A 33 4.11 7.69 5.69
C LEU A 33 5.07 7.35 4.55
N TRP A 34 4.89 7.95 3.38
CA TRP A 34 5.59 7.53 2.16
C TRP A 34 6.60 8.54 1.60
N ALA A 35 6.56 9.82 1.99
CA ALA A 35 7.38 10.87 1.37
C ALA A 35 8.85 10.49 1.16
N ALA A 36 9.55 10.06 2.23
CA ALA A 36 10.96 9.70 2.16
C ALA A 36 11.25 8.45 1.29
N THR A 37 10.27 7.54 1.15
CA THR A 37 10.36 6.42 0.21
C THR A 37 10.15 6.89 -1.23
N VAL A 38 9.17 7.77 -1.46
CA VAL A 38 8.81 8.27 -2.80
C VAL A 38 9.92 9.08 -3.44
N GLU A 39 10.65 9.89 -2.66
CA GLU A 39 11.85 10.61 -3.13
C GLU A 39 12.88 9.70 -3.82
N ARG A 40 12.87 8.40 -3.53
CA ARG A 40 13.79 7.40 -4.09
C ARG A 40 13.22 6.64 -5.28
N LEU A 41 11.96 6.91 -5.63
CA LEU A 41 11.18 6.15 -6.61
C LEU A 41 10.73 6.98 -7.81
N THR A 42 10.88 8.31 -7.77
CA THR A 42 10.35 9.23 -8.79
C THR A 42 10.89 9.01 -10.20
N ASP A 43 12.08 8.40 -10.34
CA ASP A 43 12.67 8.05 -11.65
C ASP A 43 12.17 6.69 -12.19
N MET A 44 11.38 5.97 -11.39
CA MET A 44 10.97 4.60 -11.66
C MET A 44 9.46 4.41 -11.65
N TYR A 45 8.73 5.24 -10.91
CA TYR A 45 7.30 5.17 -10.74
C TYR A 45 6.67 6.56 -10.73
N HIS A 46 5.44 6.64 -11.27
CA HIS A 46 4.48 7.67 -10.88
C HIS A 46 3.75 7.18 -9.64
N VAL A 47 3.88 7.87 -8.52
CA VAL A 47 3.34 7.42 -7.24
C VAL A 47 2.06 8.16 -6.90
N ILE A 48 0.95 7.42 -6.85
CA ILE A 48 -0.35 7.93 -6.42
C ILE A 48 -0.69 7.36 -5.04
N GLY A 49 -0.88 8.24 -4.06
CA GLY A 49 -1.34 7.89 -2.72
C GLY A 49 -2.85 8.02 -2.58
N TRP A 50 -3.44 7.24 -1.68
CA TRP A 50 -4.83 7.39 -1.26
C TRP A 50 -4.97 7.31 0.27
N ASP A 51 -5.91 8.05 0.86
CA ASP A 51 -6.12 8.06 2.31
C ASP A 51 -7.42 7.36 2.72
N LEU A 52 -7.49 6.84 3.95
CA LEU A 52 -8.74 6.30 4.51
C LEU A 52 -9.82 7.40 4.56
N PRO A 53 -11.12 7.05 4.42
CA PRO A 53 -12.20 8.02 4.63
C PRO A 53 -12.02 8.80 5.95
N GLY A 54 -12.09 10.14 5.86
CA GLY A 54 -11.88 11.06 6.99
C GLY A 54 -10.42 11.36 7.34
N HIS A 55 -9.46 10.88 6.56
CA HIS A 55 -8.04 11.13 6.75
C HIS A 55 -7.45 11.82 5.52
N GLY A 56 -6.43 12.65 5.75
CA GLY A 56 -5.65 13.28 4.67
C GLY A 56 -6.53 13.95 3.62
N SER A 57 -6.43 13.46 2.38
CA SER A 57 -7.18 13.97 1.21
C SER A 57 -8.59 13.40 1.06
N SER A 58 -8.96 12.38 1.84
CA SER A 58 -10.26 11.70 1.73
C SER A 58 -11.31 12.32 2.66
N PRO A 59 -12.51 12.65 2.15
CA PRO A 59 -13.59 13.18 2.99
C PRO A 59 -14.08 12.13 4.00
N PRO A 60 -14.70 12.54 5.12
CA PRO A 60 -15.29 11.61 6.08
C PRO A 60 -16.41 10.78 5.44
N PRO A 61 -16.56 9.50 5.82
CA PRO A 61 -17.57 8.63 5.23
C PRO A 61 -18.97 9.07 5.66
N LEU A 62 -19.92 9.10 4.72
CA LEU A 62 -21.33 9.42 5.00
C LEU A 62 -22.11 8.22 5.60
N ARG A 63 -21.54 7.02 5.52
CA ARG A 63 -22.15 5.76 5.99
C ARG A 63 -21.09 4.69 6.20
N ALA A 64 -21.45 3.64 6.93
CA ALA A 64 -20.61 2.45 7.07
C ALA A 64 -20.27 1.82 5.71
N PHE A 65 -19.09 1.20 5.65
CA PHE A 65 -18.54 0.55 4.48
C PHE A 65 -17.72 -0.69 4.91
N THR A 66 -17.55 -1.63 3.99
CA THR A 66 -16.73 -2.84 4.18
C THR A 66 -15.32 -2.66 3.61
N ILE A 67 -14.43 -3.63 3.84
CA ILE A 67 -13.13 -3.67 3.17
C ILE A 67 -13.28 -3.82 1.64
N ASP A 68 -14.29 -4.56 1.17
CA ASP A 68 -14.58 -4.67 -0.26
C ASP A 68 -15.04 -3.34 -0.85
N ASP A 69 -15.89 -2.58 -0.13
CA ASP A 69 -16.30 -1.23 -0.52
C ASP A 69 -15.09 -0.29 -0.60
N LEU A 70 -14.18 -0.38 0.38
CA LEU A 70 -12.95 0.42 0.40
C LEU A 70 -12.04 0.09 -0.79
N ALA A 71 -11.81 -1.18 -1.06
CA ALA A 71 -11.01 -1.64 -2.20
C ALA A 71 -11.62 -1.17 -3.53
N ALA A 72 -12.95 -1.26 -3.68
CA ALA A 72 -13.65 -0.73 -4.85
C ALA A 72 -13.50 0.79 -4.99
N GLY A 73 -13.53 1.54 -3.88
CA GLY A 73 -13.27 2.98 -3.88
C GLY A 73 -11.86 3.34 -4.37
N VAL A 74 -10.86 2.57 -3.95
CA VAL A 74 -9.46 2.75 -4.41
C VAL A 74 -9.33 2.44 -5.91
N VAL A 75 -9.96 1.37 -6.40
CA VAL A 75 -9.96 1.04 -7.84
C VAL A 75 -10.59 2.18 -8.65
N THR A 76 -11.75 2.68 -8.22
CA THR A 76 -12.42 3.83 -8.85
C THR A 76 -11.53 5.07 -8.87
N LEU A 77 -10.82 5.38 -7.78
CA LEU A 77 -9.86 6.48 -7.75
C LEU A 77 -8.77 6.29 -8.82
N VAL A 78 -8.14 5.11 -8.86
CA VAL A 78 -7.04 4.84 -9.80
C VAL A 78 -7.50 4.94 -11.25
N ASP A 79 -8.67 4.38 -11.57
CA ASP A 79 -9.28 4.47 -12.89
C ASP A 79 -9.51 5.92 -13.32
N HIS A 80 -9.95 6.79 -12.40
CA HIS A 80 -10.19 8.20 -12.68
C HIS A 80 -8.92 9.07 -12.74
N THR A 81 -7.94 8.81 -11.87
CA THR A 81 -6.75 9.68 -11.72
C THR A 81 -5.71 9.40 -12.80
N VAL A 82 -5.42 8.14 -13.09
CA VAL A 82 -4.33 7.76 -14.00
C VAL A 82 -4.79 6.92 -15.20
N GLY A 83 -6.06 6.49 -15.23
CA GLY A 83 -6.60 5.67 -16.34
C GLY A 83 -5.86 4.34 -16.53
N ALA A 84 -5.11 3.90 -15.52
CA ALA A 84 -4.16 2.81 -15.64
C ALA A 84 -4.87 1.45 -15.57
N ARG A 85 -4.80 0.67 -16.65
CA ARG A 85 -5.32 -0.72 -16.67
C ARG A 85 -4.52 -1.69 -15.80
N ARG A 86 -3.28 -1.33 -15.44
CA ARG A 86 -2.37 -2.11 -14.60
C ARG A 86 -1.54 -1.15 -13.76
N PHE A 87 -1.38 -1.45 -12.48
CA PHE A 87 -0.58 -0.68 -11.55
C PHE A 87 0.05 -1.62 -10.52
N PHE A 88 1.14 -1.15 -9.89
CA PHE A 88 1.70 -1.78 -8.71
C PHE A 88 0.99 -1.23 -7.47
N TYR A 89 0.90 -2.03 -6.41
CA TYR A 89 0.26 -1.62 -5.16
C TYR A 89 1.18 -1.91 -3.98
N ALA A 90 1.24 -0.96 -3.05
CA ALA A 90 1.85 -1.13 -1.74
C ALA A 90 0.98 -0.48 -0.66
N GLY A 91 0.91 -1.07 0.54
CA GLY A 91 0.09 -0.53 1.62
C GLY A 91 0.53 -1.09 2.97
N VAL A 92 0.04 -0.50 4.06
CA VAL A 92 0.44 -0.87 5.43
C VAL A 92 -0.80 -1.19 6.25
N SER A 93 -0.99 -2.46 6.61
CA SER A 93 -1.87 -2.93 7.71
C SER A 93 -3.22 -2.21 7.92
N VAL A 94 -4.07 -2.09 6.88
CA VAL A 94 -5.43 -1.53 7.02
C VAL A 94 -6.45 -2.56 7.50
N ALA A 95 -6.31 -3.82 7.11
CA ALA A 95 -7.26 -4.88 7.40
C ALA A 95 -6.59 -6.25 7.51
N ASP A 96 -7.18 -7.14 8.33
CA ASP A 96 -6.85 -8.56 8.33
C ASP A 96 -7.76 -9.28 7.32
N VAL A 97 -7.14 -9.89 6.31
CA VAL A 97 -7.80 -10.67 5.25
C VAL A 97 -7.16 -12.05 5.11
N ARG A 98 -6.60 -12.58 6.20
CA ARG A 98 -5.85 -13.87 6.20
C ARG A 98 -6.67 -15.05 5.69
N ASP A 99 -7.98 -15.03 5.89
CA ASP A 99 -8.94 -16.02 5.40
C ASP A 99 -9.10 -16.02 3.87
N ARG A 100 -8.69 -14.94 3.19
CA ARG A 100 -8.84 -14.74 1.74
C ARG A 100 -7.52 -14.78 0.97
N LEU A 101 -6.39 -15.09 1.62
CA LEU A 101 -5.07 -15.10 0.97
C LEU A 101 -4.99 -16.02 -0.26
N ALA A 102 -5.73 -17.13 -0.24
CA ALA A 102 -5.81 -18.08 -1.35
C ALA A 102 -6.48 -17.48 -2.62
N GLU A 103 -7.24 -16.39 -2.50
CA GLU A 103 -7.83 -15.67 -3.63
C GLU A 103 -6.79 -14.85 -4.41
N ILE A 104 -5.66 -14.53 -3.79
CA ILE A 104 -4.65 -13.62 -4.35
C ILE A 104 -3.79 -14.36 -5.39
N LYS A 105 -3.96 -13.97 -6.66
CA LYS A 105 -3.20 -14.53 -7.79
C LYS A 105 -1.96 -13.71 -8.15
N THR A 106 -1.95 -12.42 -7.83
CA THR A 106 -0.82 -11.51 -8.11
C THR A 106 0.37 -11.84 -7.19
N PRO A 107 1.62 -11.78 -7.65
CA PRO A 107 2.78 -11.93 -6.78
C PRO A 107 2.78 -10.89 -5.66
N ILE A 108 3.14 -11.30 -4.44
CA ILE A 108 3.20 -10.43 -3.26
C ILE A 108 4.57 -10.51 -2.63
N VAL A 109 5.09 -9.35 -2.22
CA VAL A 109 6.20 -9.25 -1.29
C VAL A 109 5.65 -8.76 0.05
N ALA A 110 5.69 -9.61 1.07
CA ALA A 110 5.26 -9.26 2.41
C ALA A 110 6.47 -8.76 3.20
N VAL A 111 6.41 -7.50 3.67
CA VAL A 111 7.52 -6.81 4.34
C VAL A 111 7.17 -6.58 5.80
N ALA A 112 8.03 -6.99 6.72
CA ALA A 112 7.88 -6.75 8.16
C ALA A 112 9.08 -6.00 8.71
N GLY A 113 8.83 -5.05 9.62
CA GLY A 113 9.87 -4.59 10.53
C GLY A 113 10.12 -5.62 11.64
N ALA A 114 11.38 -5.94 11.91
CA ALA A 114 11.74 -6.93 12.93
C ALA A 114 11.29 -6.55 14.35
N LYS A 115 11.02 -5.26 14.59
CA LYS A 115 10.60 -4.69 15.88
C LYS A 115 9.09 -4.44 15.93
N ASP A 116 8.32 -4.87 14.92
CA ASP A 116 6.87 -4.67 14.87
C ASP A 116 6.18 -5.55 15.92
N ILE A 117 5.45 -4.91 16.85
CA ILE A 117 4.64 -5.58 17.87
C ILE A 117 3.16 -5.67 17.46
N ALA A 118 2.69 -4.77 16.60
CA ALA A 118 1.30 -4.67 16.20
C ALA A 118 0.98 -5.73 15.15
N THR A 119 1.86 -5.91 14.17
CA THR A 119 1.82 -6.98 13.17
C THR A 119 3.17 -7.71 13.14
N PRO A 120 3.45 -8.60 14.11
CA PRO A 120 4.76 -9.22 14.25
C PRO A 120 5.27 -9.89 12.96
N PRO A 121 6.59 -10.00 12.76
CA PRO A 121 7.17 -10.62 11.56
C PRO A 121 6.61 -12.00 11.22
N GLN A 122 6.23 -12.79 12.24
CA GLN A 122 5.57 -14.09 12.06
C GLN A 122 4.22 -13.96 11.33
N SER A 123 3.40 -12.95 11.65
CA SER A 123 2.11 -12.69 11.01
C SER A 123 2.29 -12.29 9.55
N VAL A 124 3.31 -11.49 9.24
CA VAL A 124 3.62 -11.08 7.86
C VAL A 124 4.23 -12.25 7.06
N ARG A 125 5.07 -13.07 7.70
CA ARG A 125 5.60 -14.29 7.11
C ARG A 125 4.49 -15.29 6.78
N PHE A 126 3.46 -15.37 7.62
CA PHE A 126 2.25 -16.16 7.33
C PHE A 126 1.60 -15.71 6.02
N ILE A 127 1.50 -14.40 5.75
CA ILE A 127 0.94 -13.90 4.49
C ILE A 127 1.76 -14.43 3.30
N ALA A 128 3.08 -14.26 3.32
CA ALA A 128 3.94 -14.72 2.23
C ALA A 128 3.86 -16.24 2.00
N ALA A 129 3.64 -17.03 3.05
CA ALA A 129 3.54 -18.48 2.96
C ALA A 129 2.18 -18.98 2.44
N ASN A 130 1.12 -18.17 2.52
CA ASN A 130 -0.27 -18.60 2.24
C ASN A 130 -0.88 -17.94 0.99
N VAL A 131 -0.11 -17.14 0.25
CA VAL A 131 -0.47 -16.70 -1.12
C VAL A 131 0.20 -17.59 -2.15
N ALA A 132 -0.34 -17.64 -3.37
CA ALA A 132 0.19 -18.50 -4.43
C ALA A 132 1.66 -18.17 -4.82
N ARG A 133 2.04 -16.89 -4.74
CA ARG A 133 3.38 -16.39 -5.13
C ARG A 133 3.87 -15.34 -4.16
N GLY A 134 4.28 -15.78 -2.97
CA GLY A 134 4.71 -14.89 -1.90
C GLY A 134 6.22 -14.88 -1.70
N ARG A 135 6.75 -13.71 -1.34
CA ARG A 135 8.12 -13.53 -0.86
C ARG A 135 8.10 -12.75 0.44
N PHE A 136 8.82 -13.23 1.45
CA PHE A 136 8.95 -12.54 2.73
C PHE A 136 10.25 -11.69 2.76
N VAL A 137 10.15 -10.49 3.31
CA VAL A 137 11.31 -9.63 3.62
C VAL A 137 11.16 -9.12 5.05
N GLU A 138 12.19 -9.33 5.85
CA GLU A 138 12.30 -8.76 7.18
C GLU A 138 13.29 -7.58 7.16
N VAL A 139 12.95 -6.49 7.85
CA VAL A 139 13.76 -5.28 7.95
C VAL A 139 14.19 -5.11 9.39
N ALA A 140 15.47 -5.38 9.67
CA ALA A 140 16.03 -5.48 11.03
C ALA A 140 15.80 -4.21 11.87
N ASP A 141 15.90 -3.03 11.25
CA ASP A 141 15.82 -1.74 11.93
C ASP A 141 14.51 -0.98 11.67
N ALA A 142 13.39 -1.70 11.55
CA ALA A 142 12.06 -1.13 11.48
C ALA A 142 11.09 -1.81 12.46
N ALA A 143 10.09 -1.06 12.89
CA ALA A 143 8.86 -1.49 13.51
C ALA A 143 7.72 -1.48 12.47
N HIS A 144 6.55 -0.94 12.82
CA HIS A 144 5.32 -1.12 12.05
C HIS A 144 5.27 -0.33 10.73
N LEU A 145 5.85 0.87 10.70
CA LEU A 145 5.72 1.81 9.58
C LEU A 145 6.98 1.81 8.72
N VAL A 146 7.33 0.63 8.18
CA VAL A 146 8.57 0.40 7.40
C VAL A 146 8.83 1.46 6.30
N PRO A 147 7.83 1.97 5.54
CA PRO A 147 8.07 3.01 4.55
C PRO A 147 8.60 4.34 5.12
N ALA A 148 8.20 4.70 6.34
CA ALA A 148 8.68 5.89 7.03
C ALA A 148 10.00 5.63 7.79
N GLU A 149 10.11 4.45 8.40
CA GLU A 149 11.24 4.11 9.27
C GLU A 149 12.50 3.67 8.51
N GLN A 150 12.31 2.96 7.40
CA GLN A 150 13.38 2.43 6.56
C GLN A 150 13.08 2.68 5.07
N PRO A 151 13.04 3.96 4.64
CA PRO A 151 12.59 4.32 3.29
C PRO A 151 13.49 3.78 2.18
N GLY A 152 14.81 3.73 2.40
CA GLY A 152 15.75 3.14 1.45
C GLY A 152 15.47 1.66 1.21
N ARG A 153 15.28 0.90 2.30
CA ARG A 153 14.98 -0.53 2.21
C ARG A 153 13.62 -0.81 1.57
N THR A 154 12.62 0.03 1.89
CA THR A 154 11.30 -0.05 1.26
C THR A 154 11.39 0.19 -0.25
N ALA A 155 12.09 1.24 -0.67
CA ALA A 155 12.30 1.55 -2.08
C ALA A 155 12.99 0.41 -2.83
N GLU A 156 14.07 -0.17 -2.28
CA GLU A 156 14.75 -1.34 -2.86
C GLU A 156 13.79 -2.50 -3.12
N VAL A 157 12.92 -2.80 -2.15
CA VAL A 157 11.91 -3.85 -2.31
C VAL A 157 10.93 -3.52 -3.42
N LEU A 158 10.42 -2.28 -3.48
CA LEU A 158 9.46 -1.86 -4.50
C LEU A 158 10.04 -1.94 -5.90
N VAL A 159 11.31 -1.55 -6.10
CA VAL A 159 12.01 -1.67 -7.39
C VAL A 159 12.02 -3.12 -7.91
N THR A 160 12.07 -4.11 -7.02
CA THR A 160 12.05 -5.52 -7.45
C THR A 160 10.72 -5.97 -8.05
N LEU A 161 9.62 -5.25 -7.82
CA LEU A 161 8.31 -5.61 -8.36
C LEU A 161 8.25 -5.47 -9.90
N ARG A 162 9.15 -4.68 -10.49
CA ARG A 162 9.22 -4.46 -11.94
C ARG A 162 9.88 -5.60 -12.71
N LYS A 163 10.51 -6.55 -12.01
CA LYS A 163 11.23 -7.68 -12.61
C LYS A 163 10.28 -8.85 -12.82
#